data_AF-N0BHL8-F1
#
_entry.id   AF-N0BHL8-F1
#
_cell.length_a   1.000
_cell.length_b   1.000
_cell.length_c   1.000
_cell.angle_alpha   90.00
_cell.angle_beta   90.00
_cell.angle_gamma   90.00
#
_symmetry.space_group_name_H-M   'P 1'
#
loop_
_entity.id
_entity.type
_entity.pdbx_description
1 polymer ?
#
loop_
_entity_poly.entity_id
_entity_poly.type
_entity_poly.pdbx_seq_one_letter_code
_entity_poly.pdbx_strand_id
1 'polypeptide(L)'
;MYADGLYEIVLHRQRQPIGSEGHALLVCRSGRLFGADARGRIYKGRLRLYAKHTVRKGFLDAIYETPPRVKPRCGTTVDMQSIVSISGEIDPTARSQHTKILIGRKTVAVKITYLGPLP
;
A
#
# COMPACT_ATOMS: atom_id res chain seq x y z
N MET A 1 -5.18 14.09 11.94
CA MET A 1 -5.69 14.38 10.59
C MET A 1 -4.98 13.42 9.66
N TYR A 2 -5.69 12.69 8.81
CA TYR A 2 -5.07 11.96 7.71
C TYR A 2 -4.51 13.00 6.74
N ALA A 3 -3.32 12.79 6.19
CA ALA A 3 -2.93 13.56 5.02
C ALA A 3 -3.60 12.91 3.81
N ASP A 4 -4.84 13.30 3.51
CA ASP A 4 -5.44 12.95 2.23
C ASP A 4 -4.45 13.36 1.13
N GLY A 5 -4.19 12.45 0.19
CA GLY A 5 -3.03 12.61 -0.66
C GLY A 5 -2.59 11.37 -1.41
N LEU A 6 -1.52 11.59 -2.17
CA LEU A 6 -0.78 10.57 -2.88
C LEU A 6 0.40 10.10 -2.05
N TYR A 7 0.63 8.79 -2.08
CA TYR A 7 1.69 8.12 -1.37
C TYR A 7 2.43 7.17 -2.31
N GLU A 8 3.75 7.16 -2.21
CA GLU A 8 4.60 6.13 -2.80
C GLU A 8 5.00 5.12 -1.71
N ILE A 9 4.91 3.84 -2.03
CA ILE A 9 5.43 2.75 -1.22
C ILE A 9 6.51 2.02 -1.99
N VAL A 10 7.69 1.91 -1.40
CA VAL A 10 8.83 1.20 -1.97
C VAL A 10 9.24 0.06 -1.05
N LEU A 11 9.37 -1.15 -1.59
CA LEU A 11 9.95 -2.28 -0.87
C LEU A 11 11.43 -2.02 -0.59
N HIS A 12 11.81 -2.00 0.68
CA HIS A 12 13.19 -1.77 1.09
C HIS A 12 13.93 -3.12 1.17
N ARG A 13 14.59 -3.52 0.07
CA ARG A 13 15.51 -4.68 0.07
C ARG A 13 16.95 -4.22 0.32
N GLN A 14 17.60 -4.83 1.30
CA GLN A 14 19.00 -4.53 1.70
C GLN A 14 20.06 -4.99 0.69
N ARG A 15 19.68 -5.76 -0.34
CA ARG A 15 20.59 -6.27 -1.37
C ARG A 15 19.96 -6.08 -2.74
N GLN A 16 20.68 -5.38 -3.60
CA GLN A 16 20.40 -5.02 -5.01
C GLN A 16 19.47 -3.82 -5.25
N PRO A 17 19.94 -2.81 -6.03
CA PRO A 17 19.05 -1.91 -6.73
C PRO A 17 18.38 -2.66 -7.89
N ILE A 18 17.34 -2.06 -8.47
CA ILE A 18 16.86 -2.23 -9.86
C ILE A 18 15.37 -2.63 -9.92
N GLY A 19 14.61 -1.78 -10.64
CA GLY A 19 13.29 -2.08 -11.19
C GLY A 19 12.12 -1.41 -10.46
N SER A 20 11.15 -0.91 -11.22
CA SER A 20 9.84 -0.42 -10.73
C SER A 20 9.01 -1.49 -10.01
N GLU A 21 9.49 -2.74 -9.95
CA GLU A 21 8.80 -3.92 -9.42
C GLU A 21 8.55 -3.88 -7.91
N GLY A 22 9.19 -2.94 -7.21
CA GLY A 22 9.01 -2.69 -5.77
C GLY A 22 8.20 -1.44 -5.42
N HIS A 23 7.68 -0.71 -6.42
CA HIS A 23 6.99 0.58 -6.22
C HIS A 23 5.48 0.42 -6.37
N ALA A 24 4.73 0.95 -5.41
CA ALA A 24 3.29 1.12 -5.50
C ALA A 24 2.91 2.58 -5.26
N LEU A 25 1.92 3.06 -6.00
CA LEU A 25 1.31 4.38 -5.77
C LEU A 25 -0.06 4.16 -5.15
N LEU A 26 -0.32 4.85 -4.04
CA LEU A 26 -1.59 4.81 -3.32
C LEU A 26 -2.18 6.22 -3.20
N VAL A 27 -3.49 6.28 -3.36
CA VAL A 27 -4.34 7.40 -2.98
C VAL A 27 -4.92 7.09 -1.60
N CYS A 28 -4.78 8.03 -0.67
CA CYS A 28 -5.51 8.03 0.60
C CYS A 28 -6.56 9.14 0.57
N ARG A 29 -7.83 8.80 0.79
CA ARG A 29 -8.91 9.78 0.94
C ARG A 29 -9.84 9.37 2.06
N SER A 30 -9.96 10.21 3.09
CA SER A 30 -10.79 9.94 4.27
C SER A 30 -10.47 8.58 4.91
N GLY A 31 -9.18 8.25 4.99
CA GLY A 31 -8.71 6.97 5.53
C GLY A 31 -8.98 5.74 4.65
N ARG A 32 -9.51 5.89 3.43
CA ARG A 32 -9.59 4.81 2.44
C ARG A 32 -8.35 4.82 1.56
N LEU A 33 -7.79 3.65 1.31
CA LEU A 33 -6.60 3.46 0.48
C LEU A 33 -6.98 2.76 -0.82
N PHE A 34 -6.45 3.26 -1.93
CA PHE A 34 -6.58 2.64 -3.24
C PHE A 34 -5.34 2.90 -4.08
N GLY A 35 -4.87 1.92 -4.83
CA GLY A 35 -3.78 2.17 -5.77
C GLY A 35 -3.26 0.93 -6.44
N ALA A 36 -2.11 1.04 -7.08
CA ALA A 36 -1.56 -0.02 -7.91
C ALA A 36 -0.02 0.00 -7.96
N ASP A 37 0.55 -1.09 -8.45
CA ASP A 37 1.96 -1.16 -8.83
C ASP A 37 2.16 -1.49 -10.31
N ALA A 38 3.42 -1.45 -10.75
CA ALA A 38 3.80 -1.76 -12.12
C ALA A 38 3.48 -3.21 -12.57
N ARG A 39 3.18 -4.12 -11.63
CA ARG A 39 2.78 -5.50 -11.92
C ARG A 39 1.27 -5.64 -12.13
N GLY A 40 0.54 -4.52 -12.06
CA GLY A 40 -0.92 -4.49 -12.16
C GLY A 40 -1.62 -4.97 -10.89
N ARG A 41 -0.91 -5.18 -9.78
CA ARG A 41 -1.57 -5.52 -8.50
C ARG A 41 -2.35 -4.31 -8.02
N ILE A 42 -3.59 -4.52 -7.61
CA ILE A 42 -4.47 -3.47 -7.10
C ILE A 42 -4.52 -3.56 -5.59
N TYR A 43 -4.20 -2.46 -4.92
CA TYR A 43 -4.20 -2.33 -3.47
C TYR A 43 -5.46 -1.60 -3.03
N LYS A 44 -6.18 -2.14 -2.04
CA LYS A 44 -7.38 -1.53 -1.47
C LYS A 44 -7.36 -1.71 0.03
N GLY A 45 -7.77 -0.71 0.80
CA GLY A 45 -7.76 -0.85 2.25
C GLY A 45 -8.26 0.37 3.00
N ARG A 46 -7.94 0.39 4.29
CA ARG A 46 -8.21 1.49 5.19
C ARG A 46 -7.00 1.79 6.06
N LEU A 47 -6.77 3.07 6.30
CA LEU A 47 -5.88 3.58 7.32
C LEU A 47 -6.74 4.00 8.52
N ARG A 48 -6.62 3.28 9.63
CA ARG A 48 -7.31 3.59 10.88
C ARG A 48 -6.34 4.29 11.83
N LEU A 49 -6.80 5.27 12.59
CA LEU A 49 -5.96 5.89 13.62
C LEU A 49 -6.27 5.22 14.95
N TYR A 50 -5.23 4.77 15.66
CA TYR A 50 -5.37 4.33 17.04
C TYR A 50 -4.72 5.39 17.94
N ALA A 51 -5.55 6.05 18.75
CA ALA A 51 -5.11 7.02 19.75
C ALA A 51 -4.73 6.32 21.08
N LYS A 52 -3.97 5.22 21.03
CA LYS A 52 -3.64 4.45 22.24
C LYS A 52 -2.38 4.95 22.97
N HIS A 53 -1.58 5.79 22.33
CA HIS A 53 -0.34 6.33 22.91
C HIS A 53 -0.17 7.82 22.62
N THR A 54 0.70 8.50 23.38
CA THR A 54 1.13 9.90 23.19
C THR A 54 1.63 10.21 21.77
N VAL A 55 1.95 9.18 20.99
CA VAL A 55 2.20 9.24 19.55
C VAL A 55 0.98 8.72 18.79
N ARG A 56 0.38 9.56 17.92
CA ARG A 56 -0.72 9.16 17.04
C ARG A 56 -0.22 8.14 16.01
N LYS A 57 -0.44 6.85 16.27
CA LYS A 57 -0.13 5.78 15.31
C LYS A 57 -1.33 5.49 14.41
N GLY A 58 -1.06 5.34 13.12
CA GLY A 58 -1.98 4.79 12.13
C GLY A 58 -1.77 3.29 12.02
N PHE A 59 -2.84 2.55 11.79
CA PHE A 59 -2.82 1.14 11.45
C PHE A 59 -3.37 0.97 10.06
N LEU A 60 -2.53 0.40 9.20
CA LEU A 60 -2.87 -0.03 7.87
C LEU A 60 -3.59 -1.37 7.96
N ASP A 61 -4.74 -1.46 7.31
CA ASP A 61 -5.51 -2.69 7.10
C ASP A 61 -5.94 -2.71 5.64
N ALA A 62 -5.24 -3.48 4.81
CA ALA A 62 -5.38 -3.48 3.37
C ALA A 62 -5.27 -4.88 2.78
N ILE A 63 -5.57 -4.99 1.51
CA ILE A 63 -5.36 -6.16 0.68
C ILE A 63 -4.71 -5.72 -0.63
N TYR A 64 -4.02 -6.64 -1.30
CA TYR A 64 -3.80 -6.52 -2.72
C TYR A 64 -4.41 -7.69 -3.49
N GLU A 65 -4.91 -7.38 -4.67
CA GLU A 65 -5.44 -8.30 -5.66
C GLU A 65 -4.44 -8.43 -6.81
N THR A 66 -4.16 -9.65 -7.27
CA THR A 66 -3.28 -9.87 -8.43
C THR A 66 -4.14 -10.14 -9.67
N PRO A 67 -3.89 -9.43 -10.79
CA PRO A 67 -4.63 -9.65 -12.02
C PRO A 67 -4.34 -11.05 -12.59
N PRO A 68 -5.26 -11.59 -13.38
CA PRO A 68 -5.06 -12.87 -14.04
C PRO A 68 -3.89 -12.82 -15.02
N ARG A 69 -3.08 -13.88 -15.04
CA ARG A 69 -1.96 -14.06 -15.97
C ARG A 69 -2.39 -14.13 -17.44
N VAL A 70 -3.67 -14.40 -17.69
CA VAL A 70 -4.25 -14.49 -19.02
C VAL A 70 -5.02 -13.20 -19.30
N LYS A 71 -4.77 -12.57 -20.47
CA LYS A 71 -5.57 -11.43 -20.91
C LYS A 71 -7.04 -11.87 -21.00
N PRO A 72 -7.98 -11.17 -20.35
CA PRO A 72 -9.39 -11.43 -20.55
C PRO A 72 -9.71 -11.33 -22.05
N ARG A 73 -10.50 -12.26 -22.58
CA ARG A 73 -11.09 -12.05 -23.90
C ARG A 73 -12.02 -10.84 -23.80
N CYS A 74 -12.09 -10.01 -24.85
CA CYS A 74 -12.97 -8.84 -24.87
C CYS A 74 -14.40 -9.27 -24.47
N GLY A 75 -14.98 -8.58 -23.47
CA GLY A 75 -16.31 -8.91 -22.93
C GLY A 75 -16.34 -9.99 -21.84
N THR A 76 -15.20 -10.51 -21.37
CA THR A 76 -15.16 -11.45 -20.24
C THR A 76 -14.51 -10.83 -19.00
N THR A 77 -15.15 -10.98 -17.85
CA THR A 77 -14.55 -10.73 -16.54
C THR A 77 -13.78 -11.98 -16.11
N VAL A 78 -12.50 -11.82 -15.76
CA VAL A 78 -11.70 -12.91 -15.19
C VAL A 78 -11.44 -12.58 -13.74
N ASP A 79 -11.70 -13.55 -12.86
CA ASP A 79 -11.49 -13.39 -11.43
C ASP A 79 -10.03 -13.08 -11.10
N MET A 80 -9.83 -12.24 -10.08
CA MET A 80 -8.51 -11.93 -9.54
C MET A 80 -7.88 -13.21 -8.96
N GLN A 81 -6.60 -13.45 -9.25
CA GLN A 81 -5.95 -14.73 -8.93
C GLN A 81 -5.69 -14.94 -7.44
N SER A 82 -5.50 -13.87 -6.69
CA SER A 82 -5.20 -13.95 -5.26
C SER A 82 -5.52 -12.66 -4.56
N ILE A 83 -5.97 -12.80 -3.31
CA ILE A 83 -6.16 -11.71 -2.36
C ILE A 83 -5.16 -11.94 -1.23
N VAL A 84 -4.29 -10.96 -0.98
CA VAL A 84 -3.27 -11.05 0.06
C VAL A 84 -3.44 -9.88 1.03
N SER A 85 -3.57 -10.19 2.32
CA SER A 85 -3.70 -9.20 3.37
C SER A 85 -2.41 -8.40 3.59
N ILE A 86 -2.56 -7.14 3.95
CA ILE A 86 -1.50 -6.22 4.33
C ILE A 86 -1.92 -5.55 5.62
N SER A 87 -1.06 -5.58 6.63
CA SER A 87 -1.30 -4.85 7.88
C SER A 87 -0.02 -4.28 8.47
N GLY A 88 -0.12 -3.23 9.27
CA GLY A 88 1.05 -2.68 9.95
C GLY A 88 0.81 -1.33 10.58
N GLU A 89 1.72 -0.94 11.46
CA GLU A 89 1.72 0.40 12.06
C GLU A 89 2.51 1.38 11.20
N ILE A 90 1.93 2.56 11.01
CA ILE A 90 2.53 3.67 10.26
C ILE A 90 2.33 4.98 11.03
N ASP A 91 3.25 5.93 10.89
CA ASP A 91 3.01 7.31 11.29
C ASP A 91 2.25 8.03 10.17
N PRO A 92 0.99 8.45 10.38
CA PRO A 92 0.19 9.13 9.37
C PRO A 92 0.62 10.58 9.12
N THR A 93 1.47 11.14 9.98
CA THR A 93 1.96 12.53 9.91
C THR A 93 3.36 12.63 9.30
N ALA A 94 4.09 11.52 9.23
CA ALA A 94 5.41 11.48 8.62
C ALA A 94 5.33 11.68 7.10
N ARG A 95 6.06 12.70 6.60
CA ARG A 95 6.23 12.90 5.15
C ARG A 95 6.97 11.73 4.49
N SER A 96 7.90 11.11 5.20
CA SER A 96 8.62 9.92 4.75
C SER A 96 8.97 9.07 5.97
N GLN A 97 8.77 7.75 5.88
CA GLN A 97 9.09 6.83 6.96
C GLN A 97 9.58 5.48 6.43
N HIS A 98 10.43 4.83 7.21
CA HIS A 98 10.79 3.43 7.02
C HIS A 98 10.11 2.60 8.11
N THR A 99 9.36 1.59 7.71
CA THR A 99 8.63 0.73 8.64
C THR A 99 8.61 -0.71 8.14
N LYS A 100 8.13 -1.62 8.98
CA LYS A 100 7.89 -3.02 8.63
C LYS A 100 6.38 -3.25 8.62
N ILE A 101 5.88 -3.79 7.52
CA ILE A 101 4.48 -4.20 7.38
C ILE A 101 4.39 -5.70 7.18
N LEU A 102 3.30 -6.30 7.64
CA LEU A 102 2.97 -7.69 7.41
C LEU A 102 2.22 -7.82 6.08
N ILE A 103 2.74 -8.61 5.16
CA ILE A 103 2.13 -8.95 3.87
C ILE A 103 1.86 -10.45 3.85
N GLY A 104 0.59 -10.85 3.90
CA GLY A 104 0.15 -12.21 4.13
C GLY A 104 0.71 -12.72 5.46
N ARG A 105 1.76 -13.54 5.39
CA ARG A 105 2.47 -14.11 6.56
C ARG A 105 3.93 -13.65 6.68
N LYS A 106 4.35 -12.67 5.88
CA LYS A 106 5.75 -12.22 5.81
C LYS A 106 5.88 -10.77 6.24
N THR A 107 6.83 -10.50 7.12
CA THR A 107 7.20 -9.14 7.49
C THR A 107 8.15 -8.57 6.44
N VAL A 108 7.79 -7.41 5.88
CA VAL A 108 8.51 -6.76 4.79
C VAL A 108 8.83 -5.32 5.18
N ALA A 109 10.09 -4.92 5.01
CA ALA A 109 10.50 -3.54 5.20
C ALA A 109 10.06 -2.69 4.00
N VAL A 110 9.47 -1.53 4.27
CA VAL A 110 8.99 -0.59 3.26
C VAL A 110 9.37 0.84 3.61
N LYS A 111 9.56 1.65 2.58
CA LYS A 111 9.57 3.10 2.66
C LYS A 111 8.23 3.62 2.20
N ILE A 112 7.60 4.49 2.98
CA ILE A 112 6.34 5.15 2.63
C ILE A 112 6.64 6.64 2.55
N THR A 113 6.32 7.26 1.41
CA THR A 113 6.58 8.68 1.12
C THR A 113 5.29 9.37 0.74
N TYR A 114 4.95 10.47 1.41
CA TYR A 114 3.86 11.36 1.01
C TYR A 114 4.32 12.25 -0.15
N LEU A 115 3.62 12.17 -1.28
CA LEU A 115 3.94 12.89 -2.51
C LEU A 115 3.23 14.24 -2.59
N GLY A 116 2.03 14.36 -2.04
CA GLY A 116 1.27 15.61 -2.06
C GLY A 116 -0.22 15.39 -1.82
N PRO A 117 -0.98 16.49 -1.66
CA PRO A 117 -2.41 16.44 -1.41
C PRO A 117 -3.21 16.03 -2.64
N LEU A 118 -4.44 15.60 -2.43
CA LEU A 118 -5.45 15.50 -3.47
C LEU A 118 -6.19 16.83 -3.60
N PRO A 119 -6.57 17.27 -4.82
CA PRO A 119 -7.47 18.39 -5.01
C PRO A 119 -8.90 18.09 -4.54
#